data_AF-F6FWX3-F1
#
_entry.id   AF-F6FWX3-F1
#
_cell.length_a   1.000
_cell.length_b   1.000
_cell.length_c   1.000
_cell.angle_alpha   90.00
_cell.angle_beta   90.00
_cell.angle_gamma   90.00
#
_symmetry.space_group_name_H-M   'P 1'
#
loop_
_entity.id
_entity.type
_entity.pdbx_description
1 polymer ?
#
loop_
_entity_poly.entity_id
_entity_poly.type
_entity_poly.pdbx_seq_one_letter_code
_entity_poly.pdbx_strand_id
1 'polypeptide(L)'
;MQGAVVVADQLRSVGVDVEAVRARAEATFGPGALDRGPHRRRRRRRHRWPFTADAKKALELSLREAVRLGDRHIEGAHVLLGMLRAECPAGRVLEPALHDAGTDVPALRTAVERHRRAA
;
A
#
# COMPACT_ATOMS: atom_id res chain seq x y z
N MET A 1 -29.98 -17.33 -17.85
CA MET A 1 -30.99 -17.31 -16.76
C MET A 1 -31.22 -18.69 -16.11
N GLN A 2 -30.79 -19.82 -16.70
CA GLN A 2 -30.99 -21.16 -16.11
C GLN A 2 -30.20 -21.44 -14.81
N GLY A 3 -29.01 -20.86 -14.62
CA GLY A 3 -28.18 -21.15 -13.43
C GLY A 3 -28.76 -20.67 -12.09
N ALA A 4 -29.56 -19.59 -12.08
CA ALA A 4 -30.15 -19.06 -10.85
C ALA A 4 -31.32 -19.92 -10.34
N VAL A 5 -32.08 -20.52 -11.26
CA VAL A 5 -33.21 -21.40 -10.93
C VAL A 5 -32.72 -22.71 -10.30
N VAL A 6 -31.59 -23.24 -10.78
CA VAL A 6 -30.96 -24.45 -10.22
C VAL A 6 -30.47 -24.22 -8.79
N VAL A 7 -29.85 -23.08 -8.50
CA VAL A 7 -29.38 -22.75 -7.14
C VAL A 7 -30.55 -22.55 -6.18
N ALA A 8 -31.62 -21.89 -6.62
CA ALA A 8 -32.80 -21.71 -5.79
C ALA A 8 -33.46 -23.05 -5.40
N ASP A 9 -33.50 -24.00 -6.33
CA ASP A 9 -34.07 -25.33 -6.09
C ASP A 9 -33.20 -26.16 -5.11
N GLN A 10 -31.88 -26.08 -5.25
CA GLN A 10 -30.94 -26.72 -4.32
C GLN A 10 -31.01 -26.15 -2.90
N LEU A 11 -31.23 -24.85 -2.75
CA LEU A 11 -31.36 -24.25 -1.42
C LEU A 11 -32.68 -24.66 -0.75
N ARG A 12 -33.76 -24.78 -1.54
CA ARG A 12 -35.05 -25.28 -1.04
C ARG A 12 -34.97 -26.74 -0.58
N SER A 13 -34.19 -27.59 -1.26
CA SER A 13 -34.02 -28.99 -0.83
C SER A 13 -33.28 -29.14 0.50
N VAL A 14 -32.53 -28.11 0.94
CA VAL A 14 -31.89 -28.03 2.27
C VAL A 14 -32.78 -27.29 3.29
N GLY A 15 -34.03 -26.96 2.92
CA GLY A 15 -35.01 -26.32 3.80
C GLY A 15 -34.91 -24.79 3.87
N VAL A 16 -34.20 -24.15 2.94
CA VAL A 16 -34.08 -22.69 2.89
C VAL A 16 -35.21 -22.11 2.03
N ASP A 17 -36.06 -21.28 2.62
CA ASP A 17 -37.03 -20.48 1.89
C ASP A 17 -36.33 -19.27 1.23
N VAL A 18 -35.99 -19.44 -0.04
CA VAL A 18 -35.31 -18.43 -0.86
C VAL A 18 -36.15 -17.15 -1.01
N GLU A 19 -37.48 -17.24 -1.00
CA GLU A 19 -38.36 -16.06 -1.10
C GLU A 19 -38.37 -15.28 0.21
N ALA A 20 -38.43 -15.97 1.35
CA ALA A 20 -38.31 -15.33 2.66
C ALA A 20 -36.95 -14.63 2.83
N VAL A 21 -35.87 -15.25 2.38
CA VAL A 21 -34.53 -14.64 2.39
C VAL A 21 -34.47 -13.41 1.49
N ARG A 22 -35.04 -13.46 0.29
CA ARG A 22 -35.13 -12.31 -0.62
C ARG A 22 -35.93 -11.17 0.00
N ALA A 23 -37.13 -11.45 0.51
CA ALA A 23 -37.99 -10.45 1.13
C ALA A 23 -37.29 -9.78 2.33
N ARG A 24 -36.59 -10.56 3.16
CA ARG A 24 -35.83 -10.04 4.29
C ARG A 24 -34.65 -9.17 3.85
N ALA A 25 -33.93 -9.58 2.81
CA ALA A 25 -32.84 -8.81 2.24
C ALA A 25 -33.33 -7.48 1.66
N GLU A 26 -34.43 -7.48 0.93
CA GLU A 26 -35.01 -6.25 0.37
C GLU A 26 -35.55 -5.31 1.46
N ALA A 27 -36.19 -5.85 2.49
CA ALA A 27 -36.64 -5.06 3.64
C ALA A 27 -35.47 -4.41 4.40
N THR A 28 -34.30 -5.05 4.42
CA THR A 28 -33.12 -4.57 5.17
C THR A 28 -32.24 -3.63 4.33
N PHE A 29 -32.07 -3.91 3.04
CA PHE A 29 -31.08 -3.26 2.17
C PHE A 29 -31.69 -2.51 0.98
N GLY A 30 -33.02 -2.54 0.83
CA GLY A 30 -33.77 -1.88 -0.23
C GLY A 30 -34.14 -2.80 -1.41
N PRO A 31 -35.07 -2.38 -2.29
CA PRO A 31 -35.48 -3.16 -3.45
C PRO A 31 -34.30 -3.55 -4.34
N GLY A 32 -34.28 -4.81 -4.79
CA GLY A 32 -33.20 -5.34 -5.63
C GLY A 32 -31.86 -5.51 -4.92
N ALA A 33 -31.85 -5.62 -3.58
CA ALA A 33 -30.65 -5.85 -2.77
C ALA A 33 -29.76 -6.99 -3.28
N LEU A 34 -30.38 -8.04 -3.85
CA LEU A 34 -29.70 -9.23 -4.35
C LEU A 34 -29.45 -9.23 -5.87
N ASP A 35 -29.89 -8.20 -6.58
CA ASP A 35 -29.76 -8.13 -8.05
C ASP A 35 -28.36 -7.65 -8.50
N ARG A 36 -27.57 -7.15 -7.55
CA ARG A 36 -26.16 -6.82 -7.77
C ARG A 36 -25.37 -8.12 -7.89
N GLY A 37 -25.21 -8.59 -9.13
CA GLY A 37 -24.32 -9.71 -9.46
C GLY A 37 -22.91 -9.52 -8.88
N PRO A 38 -22.10 -10.60 -8.78
CA PRO A 38 -20.79 -10.56 -8.13
C PRO A 38 -20.02 -9.37 -8.65
N HIS A 39 -19.58 -8.49 -7.74
CA HIS A 39 -18.80 -7.32 -8.08
C HIS A 39 -17.74 -7.74 -9.08
N ARG A 40 -17.93 -7.42 -10.37
CA ARG A 40 -16.88 -7.60 -11.36
C ARG A 40 -15.72 -6.87 -10.76
N ARG A 41 -14.66 -7.59 -10.37
CA ARG A 41 -13.42 -6.99 -9.86
C ARG A 41 -13.06 -5.98 -10.93
N ARG A 42 -13.40 -4.70 -10.71
CA ARG A 42 -13.02 -3.63 -11.62
C ARG A 42 -11.53 -3.82 -11.68
N ARG A 43 -11.01 -4.24 -12.85
CA ARG A 43 -9.57 -4.28 -13.09
C ARG A 43 -9.14 -2.89 -12.69
N ARG A 44 -8.57 -2.74 -11.49
CA ARG A 44 -8.09 -1.45 -11.02
C ARG A 44 -7.06 -1.12 -12.08
N ARG A 45 -7.40 -0.21 -13.00
CA ARG A 45 -6.44 0.30 -13.97
C ARG A 45 -5.33 0.79 -13.08
N ARG A 46 -4.20 0.07 -13.09
CA ARG A 46 -3.02 0.47 -12.31
C ARG A 46 -2.55 1.74 -12.98
N HIS A 47 -3.09 2.87 -12.57
CA HIS A 47 -2.59 4.17 -12.98
C HIS A 47 -1.14 4.19 -12.49
N ARG A 48 -0.20 4.18 -13.44
CA ARG A 48 1.23 4.26 -13.12
C ARG A 48 1.53 5.75 -13.02
N TRP A 49 1.60 6.24 -11.80
CA TRP A 49 1.96 7.62 -11.54
C TRP A 49 3.47 7.74 -11.76
N PRO A 50 3.94 8.61 -12.67
CA PRO A 50 5.35 8.83 -12.81
C PRO A 50 5.89 9.49 -11.54
N PHE A 51 7.12 9.14 -11.15
CA PHE A 51 7.81 9.87 -10.10
C PHE A 51 8.10 11.31 -10.54
N THR A 52 8.00 12.23 -9.59
CA THR A 52 8.47 13.61 -9.74
C THR A 52 9.99 13.64 -9.94
N ALA A 53 10.53 14.77 -10.40
CA ALA A 53 11.97 14.95 -10.53
C ALA A 53 12.68 14.75 -9.18
N ASP A 54 12.15 15.35 -8.11
CA ASP A 54 12.66 15.22 -6.74
C ASP A 54 12.66 13.78 -6.25
N ALA A 55 11.58 13.03 -6.50
CA ALA A 55 11.49 11.63 -6.11
C ALA A 55 12.50 10.76 -6.86
N LYS A 56 12.71 11.01 -8.16
CA LYS A 56 13.76 10.34 -8.94
C LYS A 56 15.14 10.67 -8.39
N LYS A 57 15.39 11.93 -8.02
CA LYS A 57 16.68 12.35 -7.45
C LYS A 57 16.94 11.70 -6.09
N ALA A 58 15.93 11.64 -5.22
CA ALA A 58 16.03 10.93 -3.95
C ALA A 58 16.35 9.44 -4.15
N LEU A 59 15.71 8.76 -5.10
CA LEU A 59 15.99 7.36 -5.41
C LEU A 59 17.39 7.15 -6.00
N GLU A 60 17.87 8.04 -6.88
CA GLU A 60 19.25 8.03 -7.39
C GLU A 60 20.26 8.14 -6.25
N LEU A 61 20.03 9.06 -5.30
CA LEU A 61 20.90 9.23 -4.14
C LEU A 61 20.80 8.06 -3.16
N SER A 62 19.62 7.47 -3.00
CA SER A 62 19.42 6.24 -2.21
C SER A 62 20.26 5.09 -2.76
N LEU A 63 20.27 4.92 -4.09
CA LEU A 63 21.13 3.94 -4.74
C LEU A 63 22.61 4.23 -4.48
N ARG A 64 23.05 5.49 -4.56
CA ARG A 64 24.44 5.87 -4.24
C ARG A 64 24.80 5.54 -2.80
N GLU A 65 23.90 5.72 -1.84
CA GLU A 65 24.15 5.35 -0.44
C GLU A 65 24.24 3.83 -0.26
N ALA A 66 23.36 3.05 -0.90
CA ALA A 66 23.47 1.59 -0.89
C ALA A 66 24.82 1.11 -1.45
N VAL A 67 25.24 1.65 -2.60
CA VAL A 67 26.54 1.33 -3.22
C VAL A 67 27.70 1.73 -2.31
N ARG A 68 27.66 2.92 -1.71
CA ARG A 68 28.71 3.41 -0.79
C ARG A 68 28.85 2.49 0.43
N LEU A 69 27.74 1.94 0.91
CA LEU A 69 27.69 1.02 2.05
C LEU A 69 27.99 -0.44 1.69
N GLY A 70 28.11 -0.75 0.39
CA GLY A 70 28.40 -2.10 -0.10
C GLY A 70 27.18 -3.01 -0.25
N ASP A 71 25.98 -2.42 -0.32
CA ASP A 71 24.72 -3.15 -0.26
C ASP A 71 24.17 -3.53 -1.62
N ARG A 72 23.63 -4.75 -1.69
CA ARG A 72 23.01 -5.30 -2.91
C ARG A 72 21.53 -4.90 -3.07
N HIS A 73 20.93 -4.29 -2.04
CA HIS A 73 19.54 -3.86 -2.04
C HIS A 73 19.39 -2.47 -1.44
N ILE A 74 18.39 -1.72 -1.92
CA ILE A 74 17.99 -0.44 -1.33
C ILE A 74 17.05 -0.74 -0.17
N GLU A 75 17.45 -0.36 1.04
CA GLU A 75 16.68 -0.51 2.28
C GLU A 75 16.22 0.87 2.77
N GLY A 76 15.39 0.88 3.82
CA GLY A 76 14.83 2.12 4.39
C GLY A 76 15.91 3.13 4.79
N ALA A 77 17.04 2.66 5.32
CA ALA A 77 18.17 3.53 5.69
C ALA A 77 18.74 4.28 4.48
N HIS A 78 18.87 3.62 3.33
CA HIS A 78 19.37 4.23 2.09
C HIS A 78 18.40 5.28 1.56
N VAL A 79 17.10 4.98 1.63
CA VAL A 79 16.04 5.92 1.22
C VAL A 79 16.07 7.17 2.09
N LEU A 80 16.16 7.00 3.42
CA LEU A 80 16.22 8.12 4.35
C LEU A 80 17.45 9.01 4.09
N LEU A 81 18.64 8.42 3.98
CA LEU A 81 19.87 9.15 3.67
C LEU A 81 19.82 9.82 2.28
N GLY A 82 19.23 9.14 1.29
CA GLY A 82 19.03 9.68 -0.04
C GLY A 82 18.09 10.88 -0.08
N MET A 83 16.99 10.85 0.70
CA MET A 83 16.04 11.95 0.83
C MET A 83 16.65 13.18 1.52
N LEU A 84 17.41 12.98 2.59
CA LEU A 84 18.13 14.05 3.29
C LEU A 84 19.14 14.75 2.37
N ARG A 85 19.77 14.01 1.45
CA ARG A 85 20.73 14.56 0.48
C ARG A 85 20.09 15.17 -0.77
N ALA A 86 18.83 14.85 -1.08
CA ALA A 86 18.19 15.24 -2.34
C ALA A 86 17.74 16.70 -2.40
N GLU A 87 17.88 17.47 -1.31
CA GLU A 87 17.34 18.84 -1.17
C GLU A 87 15.84 18.95 -1.54
N CYS A 88 15.13 17.83 -1.43
CA CYS A 88 13.72 17.72 -1.78
C CYS A 88 12.82 18.20 -0.62
N PRO A 89 11.53 18.47 -0.87
CA PRO A 89 10.60 18.90 0.19
C PRO A 89 10.59 17.97 1.40
N ALA A 90 10.72 16.65 1.19
CA ALA A 90 10.77 15.70 2.28
C ALA A 90 12.06 15.81 3.12
N GLY A 91 13.21 16.05 2.50
CA GLY A 91 14.47 16.30 3.22
C GLY A 91 14.38 17.51 4.15
N ARG A 92 13.75 18.60 3.67
CA ARG A 92 13.52 19.83 4.47
C ARG A 92 12.61 19.62 5.67
N VAL A 93 11.70 18.65 5.61
CA VAL A 93 10.84 18.28 6.76
C VAL A 93 11.57 17.32 7.69
N LEU A 94 12.42 16.44 7.14
CA LEU A 94 13.16 15.45 7.91
C LEU A 94 14.25 16.07 8.79
N GLU A 95 14.98 17.08 8.31
CA GLU A 95 16.05 17.71 9.10
C GLU A 95 15.56 18.26 10.46
N PRO A 96 14.51 19.09 10.53
CA PRO A 96 13.94 19.50 11.81
C PRO A 96 13.44 18.32 12.66
N ALA A 97 12.79 17.33 12.03
CA ALA A 97 12.29 16.16 12.74
C ALA A 97 13.41 15.31 13.38
N LEU A 98 14.59 15.25 12.76
CA LEU A 98 15.77 14.62 13.35
C LEU A 98 16.23 15.40 14.59
N HIS A 99 16.30 16.73 14.47
CA HIS A 99 16.68 17.58 15.60
C HIS A 99 15.70 17.43 16.78
N ASP A 100 14.40 17.41 16.52
CA ASP A 100 13.37 17.17 17.54
C ASP A 100 13.47 15.78 18.18
N ALA A 101 13.95 14.78 17.42
CA ALA A 101 14.26 13.45 17.92
C ALA A 101 15.62 13.38 18.68
N GLY A 102 16.33 14.50 18.82
CA GLY A 102 17.63 14.57 19.50
C GLY A 102 18.78 13.98 18.67
N THR A 103 18.66 13.97 17.34
CA THR A 103 19.70 13.48 16.43
C THR A 103 19.94 14.44 15.28
N ASP A 104 20.97 14.18 14.48
CA ASP A 104 21.30 14.95 13.29
C ASP A 104 21.73 14.01 12.14
N VAL A 105 21.89 14.57 10.95
CA VAL A 105 22.26 13.78 9.75
C VAL A 105 23.60 13.05 9.92
N PRO A 106 24.68 13.68 10.46
CA PRO A 106 25.93 12.98 10.76
C PRO A 106 25.80 11.81 11.75
N ALA A 107 25.07 12.01 12.85
CA ALA A 107 24.84 10.98 13.86
C ALA A 107 24.01 9.82 13.30
N LEU A 108 22.97 10.13 12.53
CA LEU A 108 22.15 9.13 11.83
C LEU A 108 23.01 8.29 10.88
N ARG A 109 23.87 8.91 10.08
CA ARG A 109 24.78 8.19 9.17
C ARG A 109 25.71 7.26 9.95
N THR A 110 26.29 7.74 11.05
CA THR A 110 27.13 6.92 11.94
C THR A 110 26.36 5.74 12.53
N ALA A 111 25.11 5.97 12.94
CA ALA A 111 24.24 4.91 13.48
C ALA A 111 23.93 3.84 12.43
N VAL A 112 23.61 4.23 11.20
CA VAL A 112 23.40 3.30 10.07
C VAL A 112 24.66 2.46 9.81
N GLU A 113 25.83 3.08 9.74
CA GLU A 113 27.10 2.39 9.51
C GLU A 113 27.49 1.45 10.67
N ARG A 114 27.10 1.79 11.90
CA ARG A 114 27.30 0.89 13.05
C ARG A 114 26.37 -0.31 12.96
N HIS A 115 25.09 -0.09 12.66
CA HIS A 115 24.11 -1.17 12.53
C HIS A 115 24.51 -2.17 11.44
N ARG A 116 24.99 -1.66 10.29
CA ARG A 116 25.51 -2.47 9.18
C ARG A 116 26.67 -3.38 9.54
N ARG A 117 27.53 -2.97 10.49
CA ARG A 117 28.68 -3.78 10.94
C ARG A 117 28.29 -4.86 11.96
N ALA A 118 27.13 -4.72 12.58
CA ALA A 118 26.63 -5.63 13.61
C ALA A 118 25.68 -6.70 13.05
N ALA A 119 25.25 -6.57 11.79
CA ALA A 119 24.40 -7.50 11.06
C ALA A 119 25.22 -8.35 10.09
#